data_AF-A0A7V1CJV8-F1
#
_entry.id   AF-A0A7V1CJV8-F1
#
_cell.length_a   1.000
_cell.length_b   1.000
_cell.length_c   1.000
_cell.angle_alpha   90.00
_cell.angle_beta   90.00
_cell.angle_gamma   90.00
#
_symmetry.space_group_name_H-M   'P 1'
#
loop_
_entity.id
_entity.type
_entity.pdbx_description
1 polymer ?
#
loop_
_entity_poly.entity_id
_entity_poly.type
_entity_poly.pdbx_seq_one_letter_code
_entity_poly.pdbx_strand_id
1 'polypeptide(L)'
;MAKVTIIGGGQGGKALLEILKDDKSIDVVAIVDNNEKPKISSLAKKLKIPVHKDYKTFLKDADIDLIVNVTGNPKVAKDLEKIRPPKAEVIGGISAKFLWDLIEQRRKVREQVEMRLQEHKVLNELGVRLSRHVKLKEIFLAIVDKALELTKLPAGSLVI
;
A
#
# COMPACT_ATOMS: atom_id res chain seq x y z
N MET A 1 22.29 5.06 8.97
CA MET A 1 20.93 5.05 8.39
C MET A 1 20.90 6.06 7.28
N ALA A 2 20.36 5.70 6.11
CA ALA A 2 20.22 6.64 5.01
C ALA A 2 19.03 7.57 5.26
N LYS A 3 19.24 8.89 5.17
CA LYS A 3 18.20 9.90 5.34
C LYS A 3 17.45 10.07 4.02
N VAL A 4 16.18 9.66 4.03
CA VAL A 4 15.32 9.62 2.84
C VAL A 4 14.20 10.65 2.96
N THR A 5 13.94 11.39 1.89
CA THR A 5 12.70 12.16 1.75
C THR A 5 11.86 11.66 0.59
N ILE A 6 10.54 11.72 0.75
CA ILE A 6 9.58 11.36 -0.29
C ILE A 6 8.91 12.64 -0.79
N ILE A 7 9.02 12.91 -2.09
CA ILE A 7 8.32 14.03 -2.74
C ILE A 7 7.15 13.45 -3.54
N GLY A 8 5.93 13.76 -3.09
CA GLY A 8 4.68 13.20 -3.58
C GLY A 8 4.05 12.24 -2.57
N GLY A 9 3.01 12.68 -1.89
CA GLY A 9 2.20 11.99 -0.90
C GLY A 9 0.94 11.31 -1.45
N GLY A 10 0.92 11.01 -2.76
CA GLY A 10 -0.12 10.23 -3.42
C GLY A 10 -0.09 8.74 -3.06
N GLN A 11 -0.70 7.91 -3.91
CA GLN A 11 -0.74 6.45 -3.70
C GLN A 11 0.66 5.83 -3.66
N GLY A 12 1.52 6.21 -4.61
CA GLY A 12 2.89 5.71 -4.71
C GLY A 12 3.73 6.06 -3.49
N GLY A 13 3.74 7.32 -3.06
CA GLY A 13 4.47 7.76 -1.87
C GLY A 13 3.99 7.10 -0.58
N LYS A 14 2.67 6.93 -0.42
CA LYS A 14 2.10 6.23 0.75
C LYS A 14 2.58 4.78 0.82
N ALA A 15 2.51 4.05 -0.30
CA ALA A 15 2.92 2.66 -0.34
C ALA A 15 4.45 2.50 -0.17
N LEU A 16 5.24 3.42 -0.72
CA LEU A 16 6.67 3.48 -0.45
C LEU A 16 6.93 3.64 1.05
N LEU A 17 6.27 4.59 1.71
CA LEU A 17 6.39 4.77 3.16
C LEU A 17 5.98 3.52 3.95
N GLU A 18 4.95 2.79 3.51
CA GLU A 18 4.55 1.52 4.14
C GLU A 18 5.62 0.43 4.06
N ILE A 19 6.46 0.45 3.03
CA ILE A 19 7.58 -0.49 2.88
C ILE A 19 8.79 -0.02 3.69
N LEU A 20 9.10 1.29 3.61
CA LEU A 20 10.30 1.85 4.22
C LEU A 20 10.23 1.92 5.75
N LYS A 21 9.03 2.05 6.33
CA LYS A 21 8.86 2.24 7.79
C LYS A 21 9.44 1.10 8.65
N ASP A 22 9.55 -0.11 8.09
CA ASP A 22 9.98 -1.30 8.82
C ASP A 22 11.49 -1.58 8.62
N ASP A 23 12.17 -0.82 7.76
CA ASP A 23 13.59 -0.96 7.45
C ASP A 23 14.46 -0.10 8.37
N LYS A 24 15.22 -0.74 9.26
CA LYS A 24 16.10 -0.06 10.22
C LYS A 24 17.30 0.65 9.58
N SER A 25 17.61 0.38 8.32
CA SER A 25 18.69 1.04 7.60
C SER A 25 18.26 2.40 7.03
N ILE A 26 16.96 2.70 7.05
CA ILE A 26 16.35 3.87 6.41
C ILE A 26 15.71 4.76 7.47
N ASP A 27 15.96 6.07 7.36
CA ASP A 27 15.32 7.11 8.14
C ASP A 27 14.51 8.02 7.21
N VAL A 28 13.17 7.91 7.24
CA VAL A 28 12.32 8.80 6.44
C VAL A 28 12.14 10.12 7.17
N VAL A 29 13.03 11.07 6.87
CA VAL A 29 13.15 12.35 7.61
C VAL A 29 11.98 13.30 7.35
N ALA A 30 11.38 13.25 6.16
CA ALA A 30 10.29 14.13 5.78
C ALA A 30 9.54 13.63 4.55
N ILE A 31 8.31 14.10 4.43
CA ILE A 31 7.49 13.98 3.22
C ILE A 31 7.20 15.38 2.70
N VAL A 32 7.18 15.54 1.38
CA VAL A 32 6.80 16.80 0.75
C VAL A 32 5.66 16.58 -0.23
N ASP A 33 4.56 17.28 -0.05
CA ASP A 33 3.42 17.25 -0.98
C ASP A 33 2.68 18.59 -0.94
N ASN A 34 2.30 19.10 -2.12
CA ASN A 34 1.67 20.41 -2.25
C ASN A 34 0.16 20.41 -1.94
N ASN A 35 -0.47 19.22 -1.86
CA ASN A 35 -1.87 19.09 -1.47
C ASN A 35 -2.04 19.38 0.02
N GLU A 36 -3.20 19.93 0.41
CA GLU A 36 -3.48 20.20 1.84
C GLU A 36 -3.67 18.93 2.67
N LYS A 37 -4.18 17.87 2.04
CA LYS A 37 -4.48 16.58 2.68
C LYS A 37 -4.01 15.42 1.78
N PRO A 38 -2.69 15.23 1.61
CA PRO A 38 -2.20 14.13 0.81
C PRO A 38 -2.60 12.78 1.42
N LYS A 39 -2.76 11.75 0.58
CA LYS A 39 -3.17 10.40 1.01
C LYS A 39 -2.23 9.82 2.08
N ILE A 40 -0.96 10.23 2.06
CA ILE A 40 0.07 9.81 3.01
C ILE A 40 -0.08 10.43 4.42
N SER A 41 -0.80 11.54 4.60
CA SER A 41 -0.82 12.33 5.84
C SER A 41 -1.15 11.51 7.09
N SER A 42 -2.13 10.60 6.99
CA SER A 42 -2.54 9.77 8.13
C SER A 42 -1.40 8.85 8.60
N LEU A 43 -0.67 8.26 7.66
CA LEU A 43 0.46 7.39 7.96
C LEU A 43 1.66 8.19 8.46
N ALA A 44 1.98 9.31 7.80
CA ALA A 44 3.03 10.23 8.22
C ALA A 44 2.84 10.68 9.68
N LYS A 45 1.62 11.08 10.04
CA LYS A 45 1.27 11.50 11.41
C LYS A 45 1.46 10.36 12.42
N LYS A 46 1.03 9.13 12.09
CA LYS A 46 1.22 7.95 12.96
C LYS A 46 2.71 7.65 13.20
N LEU A 47 3.53 7.82 12.18
CA LEU A 47 4.98 7.59 12.22
C LEU A 47 5.77 8.82 12.72
N LYS A 48 5.09 9.92 13.06
CA LYS A 48 5.69 11.20 13.48
C LYS A 48 6.66 11.80 12.45
N ILE A 49 6.40 11.57 11.16
CA ILE A 49 7.19 12.12 10.05
C ILE A 49 6.59 13.47 9.65
N PRO A 50 7.38 14.55 9.58
CA PRO A 50 6.90 15.86 9.17
C PRO A 50 6.50 15.87 7.70
N VAL A 51 5.43 16.63 7.40
CA VAL A 51 4.95 16.86 6.03
C VAL A 51 5.11 18.33 5.68
N HIS A 52 5.87 18.61 4.63
CA HIS A 52 6.10 19.96 4.11
C HIS A 52 5.31 20.19 2.82
N LYS A 53 5.00 21.45 2.52
CA LYS A 53 4.27 21.83 1.29
C LYS A 53 5.17 22.11 0.11
N ASP A 54 6.36 22.65 0.36
CA ASP A 54 7.28 23.11 -0.68
C ASP A 54 8.63 22.41 -0.54
N TYR A 55 9.00 21.68 -1.58
CA TYR A 55 10.26 20.95 -1.63
C TYR A 55 11.44 21.91 -1.83
N LYS A 56 11.23 23.08 -2.44
CA LYS A 56 12.32 24.04 -2.68
C LYS A 56 12.81 24.63 -1.37
N THR A 57 11.88 25.07 -0.53
CA THR A 57 12.21 25.59 0.80
C THR A 57 12.77 24.48 1.70
N PHE A 58 12.16 23.29 1.69
CA PHE A 58 12.61 22.17 2.50
C PHE A 58 14.05 21.72 2.17
N LEU A 59 14.41 21.60 0.89
CA LEU A 59 15.71 21.05 0.47
C LEU A 59 16.91 21.97 0.70
N LYS A 60 16.71 23.27 0.97
CA LYS A 60 17.81 24.24 1.13
C LYS A 60 18.75 23.88 2.27
N ASP A 61 18.20 23.50 3.41
CA ASP A 61 18.95 23.25 4.65
C ASP A 61 18.87 21.79 5.11
N ALA A 62 18.28 20.92 4.27
CA ALA A 62 18.03 19.54 4.65
C ALA A 62 19.24 18.64 4.44
N ASP A 63 19.59 17.89 5.49
CA ASP A 63 20.60 16.84 5.45
C ASP A 63 19.97 15.53 4.95
N ILE A 64 20.06 15.26 3.63
CA ILE A 64 19.37 14.15 2.95
C ILE A 64 20.36 13.36 2.10
N ASP A 65 20.27 12.05 2.13
CA ASP A 65 21.08 11.14 1.32
C ASP A 65 20.32 10.66 0.06
N LEU A 66 18.99 10.54 0.15
CA LEU A 66 18.15 10.08 -0.98
C LEU A 66 16.81 10.83 -1.06
N ILE A 67 16.47 11.27 -2.26
CA ILE A 67 15.18 11.87 -2.61
C ILE A 67 14.41 10.89 -3.51
N VAL A 68 13.22 10.49 -3.06
CA VAL A 68 12.31 9.65 -3.85
C VAL A 68 11.19 10.53 -4.42
N ASN A 69 11.32 10.92 -5.68
CA ASN A 69 10.35 11.74 -6.41
C ASN A 69 9.30 10.86 -7.11
N VAL A 70 8.12 10.81 -6.51
CA VAL A 70 6.94 10.07 -7.00
C VAL A 70 5.80 11.02 -7.40
N THR A 71 6.11 12.27 -7.71
CA THR A 71 5.11 13.26 -8.14
C THR A 71 4.56 13.01 -9.55
N GLY A 72 5.33 12.30 -10.40
CA GLY A 72 5.05 12.17 -11.83
C GLY A 72 5.17 13.48 -12.61
N ASN A 73 5.63 14.58 -11.98
CA ASN A 73 5.72 15.88 -12.61
C ASN A 73 7.13 16.13 -13.17
N PRO A 74 7.31 16.26 -14.50
CA PRO A 74 8.62 16.50 -15.11
C PRO A 74 9.29 17.80 -14.64
N LYS A 75 8.51 18.81 -14.23
CA LYS A 75 9.05 20.05 -13.69
C LYS A 75 9.74 19.82 -12.35
N VAL A 76 9.17 18.98 -11.49
CA VAL A 76 9.80 18.62 -10.20
C VAL A 76 11.11 17.89 -10.46
N ALA A 77 11.15 16.97 -11.43
CA ALA A 77 12.39 16.29 -11.78
C ALA A 77 13.49 17.26 -12.24
N LYS A 78 13.17 18.19 -13.16
CA LYS A 78 14.10 19.23 -13.63
C LYS A 78 14.54 20.18 -12.52
N ASP A 79 13.65 20.51 -11.59
CA ASP A 79 13.98 21.38 -10.47
C ASP A 79 14.95 20.67 -9.51
N LEU A 80 14.74 19.37 -9.23
CA LEU A 80 15.61 18.57 -8.36
C LEU A 80 17.03 18.40 -8.90
N GLU A 81 17.23 18.38 -10.22
CA GLU A 81 18.57 18.40 -10.83
C GLU A 81 19.37 19.64 -10.41
N LYS A 82 18.70 20.75 -10.10
CA LYS A 82 19.34 22.03 -9.78
C LYS A 82 19.45 22.30 -8.28
N ILE A 83 18.47 21.85 -7.50
CA ILE A 83 18.32 22.26 -6.10
C ILE A 83 18.57 21.16 -5.09
N ARG A 84 18.77 19.91 -5.53
CA ARG A 84 19.07 18.82 -4.59
C ARG A 84 20.34 19.12 -3.79
N PRO A 85 20.43 18.69 -2.53
CA PRO A 85 21.70 18.70 -1.80
C PRO A 85 22.78 17.96 -2.61
N PRO A 86 24.03 18.43 -2.66
CA PRO A 86 25.07 17.84 -3.51
C PRO A 86 25.27 16.32 -3.31
N LYS A 87 25.15 15.86 -2.05
CA LYS A 87 25.29 14.46 -1.66
C LYS A 87 24.04 13.60 -1.90
N ALA A 88 22.88 14.21 -2.15
CA ALA A 88 21.61 13.50 -2.20
C ALA A 88 21.42 12.85 -3.58
N GLU A 89 21.21 11.54 -3.60
CA GLU A 89 20.76 10.85 -4.81
C GLU A 89 19.28 11.10 -5.08
N VAL A 90 18.84 10.96 -6.34
CA VAL A 90 17.43 11.14 -6.72
C VAL A 90 16.93 9.93 -7.48
N ILE A 91 15.94 9.25 -6.91
CA ILE A 91 15.11 8.29 -7.64
C ILE A 91 13.88 9.04 -8.14
N GLY A 92 13.74 9.20 -9.46
CA GLY A 92 12.64 9.95 -10.07
C GLY A 92 12.25 9.41 -11.44
N GLY A 93 11.25 10.08 -12.06
CA GLY A 93 10.85 9.81 -13.43
C GLY A 93 10.51 8.34 -13.69
N ILE A 94 11.20 7.75 -14.67
CA ILE A 94 10.99 6.36 -15.09
C ILE A 94 11.39 5.37 -13.99
N SER A 95 12.50 5.60 -13.28
CA SER A 95 12.97 4.69 -12.23
C SER A 95 11.99 4.61 -11.07
N ALA A 96 11.45 5.76 -10.64
CA ALA A 96 10.42 5.81 -9.61
C ALA A 96 9.11 5.10 -10.05
N LYS A 97 8.71 5.30 -11.31
CA LYS A 97 7.56 4.61 -11.90
C LYS A 97 7.77 3.10 -11.97
N PHE A 98 8.94 2.65 -12.40
CA PHE A 98 9.28 1.23 -12.46
C PHE A 98 9.24 0.57 -11.07
N LEU A 99 9.85 1.21 -10.06
CA LEU A 99 9.76 0.73 -8.68
C LEU A 99 8.32 0.65 -8.18
N TRP A 100 7.50 1.66 -8.52
CA TRP A 100 6.08 1.65 -8.20
C TRP A 100 5.34 0.49 -8.87
N ASP A 101 5.56 0.26 -10.16
CA ASP A 101 4.91 -0.82 -10.91
C ASP A 101 5.27 -2.19 -10.30
N LEU A 102 6.52 -2.40 -9.87
CA LEU A 102 6.95 -3.61 -9.16
C LEU A 102 6.24 -3.79 -7.81
N ILE A 103 6.09 -2.71 -7.04
CA ILE A 103 5.36 -2.72 -5.76
C ILE A 103 3.88 -3.07 -5.99
N GLU A 104 3.26 -2.45 -6.99
CA GLU A 104 1.86 -2.67 -7.36
C GLU A 104 1.61 -4.12 -7.81
N GLN A 105 2.52 -4.67 -8.62
CA GLN A 105 2.48 -6.07 -9.03
C GLN A 105 2.55 -7.01 -7.83
N ARG A 106 3.51 -6.81 -6.91
CA ARG A 106 3.63 -7.62 -5.69
C ARG A 106 2.37 -7.53 -4.82
N ARG A 107 1.79 -6.34 -4.72
CA ARG A 107 0.56 -6.12 -3.94
C ARG A 107 -0.62 -6.89 -4.54
N LYS A 108 -0.82 -6.82 -5.86
CA LYS A 108 -1.89 -7.58 -6.55
C LYS A 108 -1.74 -9.08 -6.35
N VAL A 109 -0.53 -9.61 -6.44
CA VAL A 109 -0.26 -11.03 -6.19
C VAL A 109 -0.59 -11.40 -4.75
N ARG A 110 -0.19 -10.58 -3.76
CA ARG A 110 -0.52 -10.84 -2.35
C ARG A 110 -2.04 -10.83 -2.11
N GLU A 111 -2.75 -9.85 -2.65
CA GLU A 111 -4.22 -9.77 -2.54
C GLU A 111 -4.90 -11.01 -3.14
N GLN A 112 -4.41 -11.53 -4.27
CA GLN A 112 -4.92 -12.77 -4.87
C GLN A 112 -4.65 -14.00 -4.00
N VAL A 113 -3.47 -14.10 -3.39
CA VAL A 113 -3.13 -15.20 -2.48
C VAL A 113 -4.00 -15.16 -1.23
N GLU A 114 -4.21 -13.99 -0.65
CA GLU A 114 -5.09 -13.81 0.52
C GLU A 114 -6.53 -14.20 0.19
N MET A 115 -7.03 -13.80 -0.98
CA MET A 115 -8.37 -14.18 -1.44
C MET A 115 -8.52 -15.69 -1.57
N ARG A 116 -7.57 -16.36 -2.24
CA ARG A 116 -7.56 -17.83 -2.38
C ARG A 116 -7.48 -18.54 -1.03
N LEU A 117 -6.71 -17.99 -0.09
CA LEU A 117 -6.59 -18.57 1.25
C LEU A 117 -7.91 -18.45 2.03
N GLN A 118 -8.65 -17.35 1.87
CA GLN A 118 -9.98 -17.20 2.46
C GLN A 118 -10.98 -18.19 1.87
N GLU A 119 -11.02 -18.33 0.54
CA GLU A 119 -11.85 -19.34 -0.12
C GLU A 119 -11.54 -20.76 0.37
N HIS A 120 -10.26 -21.11 0.45
CA HIS A 120 -9.82 -22.42 0.92
C HIS A 120 -10.19 -22.66 2.40
N LYS A 121 -10.10 -21.65 3.27
CA LYS A 121 -10.55 -21.77 4.67
C LYS A 121 -12.04 -22.06 4.75
N VAL A 122 -12.84 -21.35 3.98
CA VAL A 122 -14.30 -21.56 3.93
C VAL A 122 -14.64 -22.97 3.46
N LEU A 123 -13.99 -23.46 2.39
CA LEU A 123 -14.19 -24.82 1.89
C LEU A 123 -13.78 -25.88 2.91
N ASN A 124 -12.65 -25.67 3.60
CA ASN A 124 -12.18 -26.61 4.62
C ASN A 124 -13.12 -26.65 5.84
N GLU A 125 -13.57 -25.48 6.33
CA GLU A 125 -14.58 -25.39 7.39
C GLU A 125 -15.87 -26.13 7.02
N LEU A 126 -16.32 -25.97 5.78
CA LEU A 126 -17.45 -26.71 5.24
C LEU A 126 -17.17 -28.22 5.28
N GLY A 127 -16.06 -28.69 4.73
CA GLY A 127 -15.68 -30.12 4.74
C GLY A 127 -15.63 -30.73 6.14
N VAL A 128 -15.10 -30.00 7.12
CA VAL A 128 -15.09 -30.44 8.53
C VAL A 128 -16.50 -30.50 9.12
N ARG A 129 -17.38 -29.56 8.80
CA ARG A 129 -18.79 -29.61 9.24
C ARG A 129 -19.54 -30.78 8.60
N LEU A 130 -19.36 -30.99 7.30
CA LEU A 130 -20.00 -32.08 6.56
C LEU A 130 -19.57 -33.46 7.08
N SER A 131 -18.27 -33.65 7.36
CA SER A 131 -17.75 -34.92 7.90
C SER A 131 -18.21 -35.24 9.33
N ARG A 132 -18.68 -34.24 10.09
CA ARG A 132 -19.26 -34.42 11.43
C ARG A 132 -20.76 -34.71 11.41
N HIS A 133 -21.41 -34.64 10.24
CA HIS A 133 -22.86 -34.86 10.09
C HIS A 133 -23.12 -36.08 9.19
N VAL A 134 -23.65 -37.16 9.79
CA VAL A 134 -23.96 -38.41 9.05
C VAL A 134 -25.29 -38.29 8.25
N LYS A 135 -26.10 -37.26 8.50
CA LYS A 135 -27.43 -37.10 7.87
C LYS A 135 -27.43 -35.98 6.81
N LEU A 136 -27.87 -36.32 5.59
CA LEU A 136 -27.94 -35.48 4.39
C LEU A 136 -28.59 -34.09 4.61
N LYS A 137 -29.55 -33.98 5.53
CA LYS A 137 -30.28 -32.73 5.81
C LYS A 137 -29.40 -31.67 6.49
N GLU A 138 -28.46 -32.08 7.33
CA GLU A 138 -27.53 -31.19 8.02
C GLU A 138 -26.43 -30.71 7.06
N ILE A 139 -26.01 -31.59 6.13
CA ILE A 139 -25.08 -31.26 5.05
C ILE A 139 -25.66 -30.17 4.14
N PHE A 140 -26.92 -30.34 3.70
CA PHE A 140 -27.60 -29.37 2.84
C PHE A 140 -27.71 -27.99 3.49
N LEU A 141 -28.12 -27.93 4.77
CA LEU A 141 -28.24 -26.67 5.50
C LEU A 141 -26.89 -25.96 5.66
N ALA A 142 -25.82 -26.70 5.95
CA ALA A 142 -24.48 -26.10 6.07
C ALA A 142 -23.97 -25.49 4.76
N ILE A 143 -24.26 -26.12 3.61
CA ILE A 143 -23.91 -25.60 2.28
C ILE A 143 -24.68 -24.31 1.98
N VAL A 144 -26.00 -24.32 2.20
CA VAL A 144 -26.87 -23.17 1.94
C VAL A 144 -26.48 -21.96 2.79
N ASP A 145 -26.25 -22.18 4.08
CA ASP A 145 -25.89 -21.12 5.03
C ASP A 145 -24.57 -20.44 4.61
N LYS A 146 -23.56 -21.22 4.21
CA LYS A 146 -22.27 -20.68 3.79
C LYS A 146 -22.31 -20.01 2.42
N ALA A 147 -23.14 -20.50 1.49
CA ALA A 147 -23.38 -19.88 0.19
C ALA A 147 -24.02 -18.49 0.34
N LEU A 148 -24.96 -18.32 1.27
CA LEU A 148 -25.58 -17.02 1.59
C LEU A 148 -24.56 -16.05 2.18
N GLU A 149 -23.69 -16.53 3.07
CA GLU A 149 -22.64 -15.70 3.70
C GLU A 149 -21.60 -15.18 2.68
N LEU A 150 -21.19 -16.03 1.74
CA LEU A 150 -20.22 -15.67 0.68
C LEU A 150 -20.81 -14.71 -0.36
N THR A 151 -22.08 -14.90 -0.73
CA THR A 151 -22.74 -14.13 -1.80
C THR A 151 -23.42 -12.85 -1.31
N LYS A 152 -23.59 -12.69 0.01
CA LYS A 152 -24.34 -11.59 0.65
C LYS A 152 -25.78 -11.47 0.16
N LEU A 153 -26.36 -12.58 -0.33
CA LEU A 153 -27.73 -12.61 -0.81
C LEU A 153 -28.71 -12.86 0.35
N PRO A 154 -29.92 -12.28 0.33
CA PRO A 154 -30.92 -12.54 1.36
C PRO A 154 -31.40 -14.00 1.29
N ALA A 155 -31.73 -14.55 2.46
CA ALA A 155 -32.34 -15.88 2.59
C ALA A 155 -33.60 -15.97 1.70
N GLY A 156 -33.66 -16.98 0.83
CA GLY A 156 -34.73 -17.14 -0.18
C GLY A 156 -34.29 -16.92 -1.64
N SER A 157 -33.02 -16.55 -1.88
CA SER A 157 -32.48 -16.36 -3.24
C SER A 157 -32.19 -17.67 -3.99
N LEU A 158 -32.20 -18.81 -3.31
CA LEU A 158 -32.08 -20.15 -3.88
C LEU A 158 -33.49 -20.73 -4.04
N VAL A 159 -34.12 -20.48 -5.19
CA VAL A 159 -35.33 -21.20 -5.61
C VAL A 159 -34.86 -22.42 -6.41
N ILE A 160 -35.17 -23.62 -5.91
CA ILE A 160 -35.02 -24.88 -6.65
C ILE A 160 -36.33 -25.15 -7.38
#